data_AF-A0A7R9BV92-F1
#
_entry.id   AF-A0A7R9BV92-F1
#
_cell.length_a   1.000
_cell.length_b   1.000
_cell.length_c   1.000
_cell.angle_alpha   90.00
_cell.angle_beta   90.00
_cell.angle_gamma   90.00
#
_symmetry.space_group_name_H-M   'P 1'
#
loop_
_entity.id
_entity.type
_entity.pdbx_description
1 polymer ?
#
loop_
_entity_poly.entity_id
_entity_poly.type
_entity_poly.pdbx_seq_one_letter_code
_entity_poly.pdbx_strand_id
1 'polypeptide(L)'
;MGRILVEAQICSSDGTKCGIALNPGITDPEERKFLWKAGFDATGKKIRPLYEQYVVLLQEEAKSLGYANAAEKMLAPYDSPDMREQVEKLWDVLGNNASVTKKNMNKVYWDHVERIMGVKPMPRTEEDLDPGAIHHVANGVPYIRYFISIILQHQFHETMCKAAGDYDPKNAEKSLENCDFYKSKPAGDLIR
;
A
#
# COMPACT_ATOMS: atom_id res chain seq x y z
N MET A 1 25.90 10.46 -10.71
CA MET A 1 24.53 10.12 -10.26
C MET A 1 23.68 9.85 -11.49
N GLY A 2 23.46 8.57 -11.81
CA GLY A 2 22.83 8.13 -13.05
C GLY A 2 21.32 8.36 -13.05
N ARG A 3 20.77 8.75 -14.21
CA ARG A 3 19.34 8.92 -14.47
C ARG A 3 18.66 7.53 -14.45
N ILE A 4 18.12 7.10 -13.31
CA ILE A 4 17.37 5.83 -13.16
C ILE A 4 15.89 6.12 -12.89
N LEU A 5 15.27 6.97 -13.70
CA LEU A 5 13.82 7.06 -13.79
C LEU A 5 13.46 7.02 -15.27
N VAL A 6 12.82 5.92 -15.62
CA VAL A 6 12.30 5.53 -16.92
C VAL A 6 11.88 6.73 -17.78
N GLU A 7 12.68 7.06 -18.81
CA GLU A 7 12.35 8.05 -19.84
C GLU A 7 11.34 7.52 -20.88
N ALA A 8 10.67 6.40 -20.62
CA ALA A 8 9.75 5.78 -21.58
C ALA A 8 8.46 6.60 -21.67
N GLN A 9 8.34 7.36 -22.76
CA GLN A 9 7.12 8.06 -23.13
C GLN A 9 6.19 7.09 -23.87
N ILE A 10 5.08 6.72 -23.24
CA ILE A 10 4.04 5.86 -23.82
C ILE A 10 2.99 6.76 -24.47
N CYS A 11 2.53 6.41 -25.67
CA CYS A 11 1.51 7.12 -26.42
C CYS A 11 0.27 6.26 -26.62
N SER A 12 -0.88 6.90 -26.87
CA SER A 12 -2.15 6.26 -27.22
C SER A 12 -2.02 5.37 -28.45
N SER A 13 -2.98 4.44 -28.63
CA SER A 13 -2.97 3.50 -29.76
C SER A 13 -2.97 4.18 -31.13
N ASP A 14 -3.55 5.38 -31.23
CA ASP A 14 -3.56 6.24 -32.43
C ASP A 14 -2.32 7.15 -32.54
N GLY A 15 -1.43 7.15 -31.54
CA GLY A 15 -0.21 7.95 -31.47
C GLY A 15 -0.43 9.45 -31.24
N THR A 16 -1.66 9.90 -31.02
CA THR A 16 -1.98 11.34 -30.95
C THR A 16 -1.70 11.97 -29.59
N LYS A 17 -1.69 11.18 -28.52
CA LYS A 17 -1.47 11.63 -27.14
C LYS A 17 -0.37 10.82 -26.47
N CYS A 18 0.61 11.48 -25.88
CA CYS A 18 1.71 10.84 -25.19
C CYS A 18 1.84 11.33 -23.74
N GLY A 19 2.37 10.48 -22.85
CA GLY A 19 2.49 10.82 -21.42
C GLY A 19 1.17 10.70 -20.66
N ILE A 20 0.30 9.79 -21.11
CA ILE A 20 -1.01 9.54 -20.49
C ILE A 20 -0.81 8.86 -19.13
N ALA A 21 -1.46 9.36 -18.09
CA ALA A 21 -1.52 8.69 -16.80
C ALA A 21 -2.35 7.40 -16.93
N LEU A 22 -1.74 6.25 -16.65
CA LEU A 22 -2.39 4.93 -16.77
C LEU A 22 -3.63 4.77 -15.88
N ASN A 23 -3.76 5.62 -14.86
CA ASN A 23 -4.92 5.72 -13.98
C ASN A 23 -4.97 7.18 -13.45
N PRO A 24 -6.12 7.88 -13.40
CA PRO A 24 -7.50 7.47 -13.77
C PRO A 24 -7.92 7.75 -15.23
N GLY A 25 -7.02 8.23 -16.10
CA GLY A 25 -7.41 8.86 -17.38
C GLY A 25 -7.89 7.97 -18.54
N ILE A 26 -7.83 6.64 -18.43
CA ILE A 26 -8.18 5.71 -19.55
C ILE A 26 -9.36 4.85 -19.15
N THR A 27 -10.55 5.17 -19.66
CA THR A 27 -11.80 4.44 -19.38
C THR A 27 -12.07 3.30 -20.36
N ASP A 28 -11.54 3.36 -21.58
CA ASP A 28 -11.66 2.31 -22.58
C ASP A 28 -10.79 1.08 -22.23
N PRO A 29 -11.38 -0.12 -22.07
CA PRO A 29 -10.63 -1.32 -21.69
C PRO A 29 -9.53 -1.74 -22.68
N GLU A 30 -9.77 -1.58 -23.99
CA GLU A 30 -8.79 -1.98 -25.02
C GLU A 30 -7.61 -1.01 -25.07
N GLU A 31 -7.86 0.29 -24.98
CA GLU A 31 -6.82 1.32 -24.86
C GLU A 31 -6.00 1.12 -23.58
N ARG A 32 -6.65 0.79 -22.45
CA ARG A 32 -5.95 0.50 -21.19
C ARG A 32 -5.03 -0.70 -21.31
N LYS A 33 -5.51 -1.78 -21.94
CA LYS A 33 -4.73 -2.99 -22.20
C LYS A 33 -3.54 -2.70 -23.12
N PHE A 34 -3.74 -1.90 -24.17
CA PHE A 34 -2.68 -1.47 -25.06
C PHE A 34 -1.59 -0.68 -24.31
N LEU A 35 -2.00 0.36 -23.57
CA LEU A 35 -1.08 1.23 -22.84
C LEU A 35 -0.32 0.50 -21.73
N TRP A 36 -0.99 -0.42 -21.02
CA TRP A 36 -0.35 -1.31 -20.06
C TRP A 36 0.74 -2.14 -20.74
N LYS A 37 0.41 -2.83 -21.85
CA LYS A 37 1.37 -3.63 -22.59
C LYS A 37 2.54 -2.79 -23.10
N ALA A 38 2.26 -1.63 -23.70
CA ALA A 38 3.27 -0.71 -24.24
C ALA A 38 4.22 -0.23 -23.15
N GLY A 39 3.71 0.08 -21.95
CA GLY A 39 4.53 0.42 -20.80
C GLY A 39 5.43 -0.71 -20.35
N PHE A 40 4.90 -1.93 -20.21
CA PHE A 40 5.71 -3.09 -19.84
C PHE A 40 6.78 -3.42 -20.90
N ASP A 41 6.46 -3.31 -22.19
CA ASP A 41 7.43 -3.52 -23.27
C ASP A 41 8.54 -2.47 -23.29
N ALA A 42 8.19 -1.20 -23.11
CA ALA A 42 9.14 -0.09 -23.16
C ALA A 42 10.09 -0.04 -21.96
N THR A 43 9.66 -0.57 -20.81
CA THR A 43 10.35 -0.43 -19.52
C THR A 43 10.88 -1.76 -18.99
N GLY A 44 10.06 -2.80 -18.96
CA GLY A 44 10.35 -4.11 -18.37
C GLY A 44 11.55 -4.80 -19.01
N LYS A 45 11.67 -4.74 -20.35
CA LYS A 45 12.82 -5.31 -21.05
C LYS A 45 14.13 -4.60 -20.71
N LYS A 46 14.09 -3.28 -20.52
CA LYS A 46 15.26 -2.46 -20.20
C LYS A 46 15.70 -2.61 -18.75
N ILE A 47 14.73 -2.76 -17.83
CA ILE A 47 15.02 -2.88 -16.40
C ILE A 47 15.49 -4.28 -16.01
N ARG A 48 15.11 -5.32 -16.77
CA ARG A 48 15.46 -6.72 -16.47
C ARG A 48 16.93 -6.95 -16.08
N PRO A 49 17.95 -6.54 -16.88
CA PRO A 49 19.35 -6.77 -16.51
C PRO A 49 19.76 -6.03 -15.23
N LEU A 50 19.18 -4.86 -14.97
CA LEU A 50 19.42 -4.10 -13.73
C LEU A 50 18.75 -4.77 -12.54
N TYR A 51 17.55 -5.32 -12.72
CA TYR A 51 16.83 -6.04 -11.69
C TYR A 51 17.52 -7.35 -11.32
N GLU A 52 18.07 -8.07 -12.30
CA GLU A 52 18.89 -9.27 -12.06
C GLU A 52 20.13 -8.91 -11.21
N GLN A 53 20.84 -7.82 -11.54
CA GLN A 53 21.94 -7.32 -10.71
C GLN A 53 21.49 -6.92 -9.31
N TYR A 54 20.35 -6.23 -9.19
CA TYR A 54 19.77 -5.84 -7.91
C TYR A 54 19.45 -7.04 -7.02
N VAL A 55 18.85 -8.10 -7.58
CA VAL A 55 18.56 -9.34 -6.83
C VAL A 55 19.84 -10.00 -6.33
N VAL A 56 20.90 -10.04 -7.14
CA VAL A 56 22.21 -10.57 -6.71
C VAL A 56 22.75 -9.75 -5.55
N LEU A 57 22.75 -8.42 -5.66
CA LEU A 57 23.23 -7.52 -4.62
C LEU A 57 22.43 -7.66 -3.31
N LEU A 58 21.11 -7.79 -3.39
CA LEU A 58 20.26 -8.05 -2.22
C LEU A 58 20.62 -9.36 -1.52
N GLN A 59 20.90 -10.41 -2.31
CA GLN A 59 21.29 -11.70 -1.75
C GLN A 59 22.67 -11.65 -1.09
N GLU A 60 23.63 -10.95 -1.70
CA GLU A 60 24.96 -10.74 -1.12
C GLU A 60 24.90 -9.93 0.17
N GLU A 61 24.09 -8.87 0.18
CA GLU A 61 23.84 -8.03 1.36
C GLU A 61 23.15 -8.83 2.48
N ALA A 62 22.18 -9.68 2.15
CA ALA A 62 21.54 -10.54 3.14
C ALA A 62 22.53 -11.51 3.79
N LYS A 63 23.37 -12.15 2.96
CA LYS A 63 24.42 -13.07 3.44
C LYS A 63 25.49 -12.36 4.26
N SER A 64 25.91 -11.16 3.87
CA SER A 64 26.91 -10.39 4.63
C SER A 64 26.41 -9.97 6.01
N LEU A 65 25.09 -9.86 6.17
CA LEU A 65 24.40 -9.58 7.43
C LEU A 65 24.01 -10.86 8.20
N GLY A 66 24.37 -12.05 7.71
CA GLY A 66 24.15 -13.33 8.40
C GLY A 66 22.80 -14.01 8.12
N TYR A 67 21.99 -13.49 7.19
CA TYR A 67 20.73 -14.13 6.76
C TYR A 67 20.99 -15.16 5.65
N ALA A 68 20.18 -16.21 5.55
CA ALA A 68 20.35 -17.22 4.50
C ALA A 68 20.02 -16.65 3.10
N ASN A 69 19.09 -15.70 3.03
CA ASN A 69 18.71 -15.02 1.79
C ASN A 69 18.01 -13.67 2.06
N ALA A 70 17.80 -12.91 0.98
CA ALA A 70 17.15 -11.61 1.02
C ALA A 70 15.70 -11.65 1.54
N ALA A 71 14.95 -12.74 1.30
CA ALA A 71 13.59 -12.85 1.80
C ALA A 71 13.57 -13.00 3.32
N GLU A 72 14.45 -13.83 3.88
CA GLU A 72 14.63 -13.96 5.33
C GLU A 72 15.04 -12.64 5.97
N LYS A 73 16.02 -11.93 5.38
CA LYS A 73 16.40 -10.58 5.84
C LYS A 73 15.22 -9.60 5.85
N MET A 74 14.38 -9.62 4.83
CA MET A 74 13.19 -8.75 4.76
C MET A 74 12.15 -9.11 5.82
N LEU A 75 12.06 -10.39 6.18
CA LEU A 75 11.16 -10.89 7.22
C LEU A 75 11.72 -10.72 8.63
N ALA A 76 13.04 -10.63 8.80
CA ALA A 76 13.70 -10.60 10.11
C ALA A 76 13.22 -9.49 11.09
N PRO A 77 12.86 -8.26 10.65
CA PRO A 77 12.28 -7.26 11.54
C PRO A 77 10.88 -7.62 12.04
N TYR A 78 10.22 -8.59 11.42
CA TYR A 78 8.86 -9.05 11.70
C TYR A 78 8.82 -10.45 12.32
N ASP A 79 9.93 -11.19 12.24
CA ASP A 79 10.09 -12.50 12.86
C ASP A 79 10.46 -12.29 14.34
N SER A 80 9.45 -12.20 15.20
CA SER A 80 9.67 -12.06 16.63
C SER A 80 9.52 -13.43 17.33
N PRO A 81 10.52 -13.87 18.11
CA PRO A 81 10.46 -15.15 18.83
C PRO A 81 9.32 -15.19 19.87
N ASP A 82 8.79 -14.03 20.22
CA ASP A 82 7.75 -13.76 21.20
C ASP A 82 6.46 -13.23 20.55
N MET A 83 6.27 -13.40 19.23
CA MET A 83 5.12 -12.87 18.48
C MET A 83 3.80 -13.18 19.18
N ARG A 84 3.68 -14.39 19.73
CA ARG A 84 2.54 -14.84 20.52
C ARG A 84 2.35 -14.02 21.79
N GLU A 85 3.42 -13.73 22.51
CA GLU A 85 3.40 -12.92 23.73
C GLU A 85 3.15 -11.44 23.41
N GLN A 86 3.70 -10.91 22.32
CA GLN A 86 3.44 -9.54 21.86
C GLN A 86 1.99 -9.35 21.43
N VAL A 87 1.40 -10.33 20.75
CA VAL A 87 -0.03 -10.34 20.42
C VAL A 87 -0.86 -10.42 21.69
N GLU A 88 -0.51 -11.29 22.66
CA GLU A 88 -1.18 -11.35 23.97
C GLU A 88 -1.08 -10.01 24.74
N LYS A 89 0.05 -9.30 24.65
CA LYS A 89 0.27 -8.01 25.32
C LYS A 89 -0.40 -6.82 24.63
N LEU A 90 -0.46 -6.84 23.30
CA LEU A 90 -1.28 -5.91 22.50
C LEU A 90 -2.77 -6.12 22.77
N TRP A 91 -3.17 -7.37 23.01
CA TRP A 91 -4.52 -7.73 23.43
C TRP A 91 -4.89 -7.14 24.79
N ASP A 92 -3.97 -7.11 25.76
CA ASP A 92 -4.18 -6.45 27.07
C ASP A 92 -4.37 -4.94 26.95
N VAL A 93 -3.66 -4.28 26.03
CA VAL A 93 -3.78 -2.83 25.78
C VAL A 93 -5.11 -2.48 25.11
N LEU A 94 -5.62 -3.34 24.21
CA LEU A 94 -6.98 -3.25 23.69
C LEU A 94 -8.03 -3.69 24.73
N GLY A 95 -7.60 -4.50 25.71
CA GLY A 95 -8.35 -5.14 26.77
C GLY A 95 -8.54 -4.30 28.05
N ASN A 96 -8.34 -2.98 28.01
CA ASN A 96 -8.85 -2.11 29.08
C ASN A 96 -10.39 -2.13 29.20
N ASN A 97 -11.09 -2.91 28.38
CA ASN A 97 -12.37 -3.52 28.75
C ASN A 97 -12.16 -5.01 28.99
N ALA A 98 -12.37 -5.45 30.23
CA ALA A 98 -12.24 -6.82 30.75
C ALA A 98 -13.15 -7.89 30.09
N SER A 99 -13.61 -7.71 28.85
CA SER A 99 -14.58 -8.56 28.15
C SER A 99 -13.95 -9.62 27.25
N VAL A 100 -12.65 -9.56 26.98
CA VAL A 100 -12.00 -10.42 25.99
C VAL A 100 -11.05 -11.42 26.66
N THR A 101 -11.31 -12.70 26.44
CA THR A 101 -10.63 -13.83 27.08
C THR A 101 -10.22 -14.85 26.02
N LYS A 102 -9.33 -15.80 26.37
CA LYS A 102 -8.95 -16.91 25.48
C LYS A 102 -10.14 -17.75 24.99
N LYS A 103 -11.28 -17.72 25.69
CA LYS A 103 -12.47 -18.54 25.40
C LYS A 103 -13.51 -17.84 24.53
N ASN A 104 -13.36 -16.55 24.24
CA ASN A 104 -14.34 -15.78 23.46
C ASN A 104 -13.69 -14.82 22.46
N MET A 105 -12.39 -14.98 22.19
CA MET A 105 -11.62 -14.08 21.33
C MET A 105 -12.15 -14.08 19.90
N ASN A 106 -12.53 -15.24 19.36
CA ASN A 106 -13.00 -15.32 17.99
C ASN A 106 -14.39 -14.69 17.84
N LYS A 107 -15.31 -14.97 18.79
CA LYS A 107 -16.60 -14.31 18.86
C LYS A 107 -16.48 -12.80 19.01
N VAL A 108 -15.65 -12.29 19.93
CA VAL A 108 -15.52 -10.84 20.15
C VAL A 108 -15.02 -10.14 18.89
N TYR A 109 -14.09 -10.74 18.17
CA TYR A 109 -13.67 -10.24 16.86
C TYR A 109 -14.84 -10.14 15.89
N TRP A 110 -15.61 -11.21 15.70
CA TRP A 110 -16.73 -11.20 14.77
C TRP A 110 -17.89 -10.29 15.22
N ASP A 111 -18.14 -10.16 16.52
CA ASP A 111 -19.10 -9.18 17.07
C ASP A 111 -18.68 -7.75 16.69
N HIS A 112 -17.38 -7.44 16.71
CA HIS A 112 -16.86 -6.15 16.26
C HIS A 112 -16.94 -5.96 14.75
N VAL A 113 -16.61 -6.99 13.97
CA VAL A 113 -16.73 -6.96 12.50
C VAL A 113 -18.18 -6.75 12.09
N GLU A 114 -19.12 -7.47 12.69
CA GLU A 114 -20.56 -7.33 12.42
C GLU A 114 -21.05 -5.93 12.83
N ARG A 115 -20.66 -5.43 14.01
CA ARG A 115 -21.09 -4.11 14.50
C ARG A 115 -20.54 -2.95 13.66
N ILE A 116 -19.27 -3.00 13.25
CA ILE A 116 -18.59 -1.88 12.59
C ILE A 116 -18.71 -1.97 11.07
N MET A 117 -18.49 -3.16 10.50
CA MET A 117 -18.45 -3.36 9.05
C MET A 117 -19.77 -3.92 8.49
N GLY A 118 -20.68 -4.42 9.34
CA GLY A 118 -21.96 -4.99 8.90
C GLY A 118 -21.83 -6.35 8.22
N VAL A 119 -20.71 -7.05 8.42
CA VAL A 119 -20.42 -8.35 7.79
C VAL A 119 -20.41 -9.45 8.84
N LYS A 120 -21.03 -10.59 8.51
CA LYS A 120 -21.12 -11.78 9.37
C LYS A 120 -20.42 -12.98 8.74
N PRO A 121 -19.69 -13.81 9.51
CA PRO A 121 -19.05 -15.00 8.96
C PRO A 121 -20.05 -16.14 8.73
N MET A 122 -19.61 -17.18 8.00
CA MET A 122 -20.21 -18.52 8.10
C MET A 122 -20.10 -19.06 9.53
N PRO A 123 -20.83 -20.11 9.94
CA PRO A 123 -20.72 -20.66 11.29
C PRO A 123 -19.26 -20.90 11.72
N ARG A 124 -18.85 -20.24 12.80
CA ARG A 124 -17.54 -20.38 13.46
C ARG A 124 -17.72 -20.83 14.89
N THR A 125 -16.65 -21.36 15.48
CA THR A 125 -16.60 -21.75 16.89
C THR A 125 -15.40 -21.07 17.58
N GLU A 126 -15.24 -21.29 18.88
CA GLU A 126 -14.07 -20.83 19.64
C GLU A 126 -12.86 -21.75 19.51
N GLU A 127 -12.98 -22.86 18.75
CA GLU A 127 -11.80 -23.63 18.31
C GLU A 127 -11.07 -22.92 17.14
N ASP A 128 -11.74 -21.96 16.49
CA ASP A 128 -11.18 -21.12 15.42
C ASP A 128 -10.45 -19.88 15.95
N LEU A 129 -9.51 -19.34 15.17
CA LEU A 129 -8.84 -18.07 15.43
C LEU A 129 -8.70 -17.24 14.15
N ASP A 130 -9.80 -16.63 13.71
CA ASP A 130 -9.87 -15.85 12.46
C ASP A 130 -9.01 -14.58 12.43
N PRO A 131 -8.86 -13.81 13.52
CA PRO A 131 -7.94 -12.68 13.56
C PRO A 131 -6.51 -13.05 13.15
N GLY A 132 -6.07 -14.27 13.49
CA GLY A 132 -4.72 -14.76 13.16
C GLY A 132 -4.46 -14.91 11.67
N ALA A 133 -5.50 -14.94 10.82
CA ALA A 133 -5.35 -14.98 9.37
C ALA A 133 -5.03 -13.59 8.76
N ILE A 134 -5.18 -12.51 9.52
CA ILE A 134 -4.82 -11.16 9.08
C ILE A 134 -3.31 -10.99 9.23
N HIS A 135 -2.61 -10.74 8.12
CA HIS A 135 -1.16 -10.55 8.10
C HIS A 135 -0.64 -9.63 9.21
N HIS A 136 -1.30 -8.48 9.41
CA HIS A 136 -0.88 -7.51 10.42
C HIS A 136 -1.10 -7.97 11.86
N VAL A 137 -2.12 -8.77 12.11
CA VAL A 137 -2.38 -9.34 13.43
C VAL A 137 -1.37 -10.43 13.73
N ALA A 138 -1.13 -11.34 12.78
CA ALA A 138 -0.10 -12.37 12.90
C ALA A 138 1.27 -11.73 13.16
N ASN A 139 1.67 -10.74 12.35
CA ASN A 139 2.98 -10.12 12.45
C ASN A 139 3.11 -9.01 13.51
N GLY A 140 2.12 -8.86 14.41
CA GLY A 140 2.16 -7.83 15.46
C GLY A 140 2.31 -6.40 14.92
N VAL A 141 1.86 -6.13 13.69
CA VAL A 141 1.98 -4.83 13.02
C VAL A 141 0.75 -3.97 13.37
N PRO A 142 0.90 -2.84 14.08
CA PRO A 142 -0.22 -1.97 14.42
C PRO A 142 -1.02 -1.50 13.19
N TYR A 143 -2.31 -1.84 13.13
CA TYR A 143 -3.18 -1.50 11.99
C TYR A 143 -3.68 -0.04 11.99
N ILE A 144 -3.64 0.63 13.15
CA ILE A 144 -4.11 2.02 13.32
C ILE A 144 -3.44 3.01 12.36
N ARG A 145 -2.21 2.70 11.91
CA ARG A 145 -1.48 3.49 10.91
C ARG A 145 -2.27 3.66 9.62
N TYR A 146 -3.02 2.65 9.19
CA TYR A 146 -3.83 2.73 7.96
C TYR A 146 -5.04 3.64 8.14
N PHE A 147 -5.72 3.56 9.27
CA PHE A 147 -6.85 4.45 9.59
C PHE A 147 -6.43 5.92 9.57
N ILE A 148 -5.33 6.25 10.26
CA ILE A 148 -4.79 7.61 10.29
C ILE A 148 -4.27 8.02 8.91
N SER A 149 -3.57 7.12 8.22
CA SER A 149 -3.03 7.38 6.88
C SER A 149 -4.13 7.77 5.90
N ILE A 150 -5.31 7.11 5.93
CA ILE A 150 -6.41 7.45 5.03
C ILE A 150 -6.88 8.90 5.26
N ILE A 151 -7.03 9.33 6.51
CA ILE A 151 -7.47 10.69 6.84
C ILE A 151 -6.41 11.70 6.39
N LEU A 152 -5.14 11.49 6.79
CA LEU A 152 -4.05 12.40 6.45
C LEU A 152 -3.77 12.45 4.96
N GLN A 153 -3.89 11.32 4.25
CA GLN A 153 -3.71 11.25 2.80
C GLN A 153 -4.66 12.22 2.09
N HIS A 154 -5.93 12.31 2.50
CA HIS A 154 -6.88 13.25 1.89
C HIS A 154 -6.52 14.71 2.21
N GLN A 155 -6.10 15.00 3.45
CA GLN A 155 -5.67 16.34 3.85
C GLN A 155 -4.41 16.81 3.09
N PHE A 156 -3.44 15.92 2.93
CA PHE A 156 -2.23 16.18 2.15
C PHE A 156 -2.55 16.32 0.66
N HIS A 157 -3.39 15.42 0.11
CA HIS A 157 -3.84 15.49 -1.28
C HIS A 157 -4.50 16.84 -1.57
N GLU A 158 -5.47 17.26 -0.76
CA GLU A 158 -6.13 18.56 -0.91
C GLU A 158 -5.14 19.74 -0.88
N THR A 159 -4.20 19.72 0.06
CA THR A 159 -3.21 20.79 0.20
C THR A 159 -2.25 20.84 -1.00
N MET A 160 -1.77 19.68 -1.45
CA MET A 160 -0.90 19.58 -2.63
C MET A 160 -1.63 20.02 -3.91
N CYS A 161 -2.91 19.66 -4.06
CA CYS A 161 -3.75 20.06 -5.18
C CYS A 161 -4.00 21.57 -5.23
N LYS A 162 -4.26 22.20 -4.07
CA LYS A 162 -4.34 23.67 -3.96
C LYS A 162 -3.04 24.33 -4.38
N ALA A 163 -1.90 23.83 -3.89
CA ALA A 163 -0.59 24.37 -4.22
C ALA A 163 -0.22 24.21 -5.70
N ALA A 164 -0.63 23.10 -6.32
CA ALA A 164 -0.49 22.88 -7.76
C ALA A 164 -1.43 23.77 -8.61
N GLY A 165 -2.40 24.44 -8.00
CA GLY A 165 -3.42 25.22 -8.69
C GLY A 165 -4.45 24.35 -9.44
N ASP A 166 -4.54 23.06 -9.09
CA ASP A 166 -5.34 22.05 -9.79
C ASP A 166 -6.59 21.62 -8.99
N TYR A 167 -6.86 22.29 -7.88
CA TYR A 167 -8.10 22.18 -7.13
C TYR A 167 -8.65 23.56 -6.76
N ASP A 168 -9.94 23.77 -7.04
CA ASP A 168 -10.71 24.92 -6.59
C ASP A 168 -12.14 24.46 -6.22
N PRO A 169 -12.57 24.57 -4.95
CA PRO A 169 -13.90 24.15 -4.52
C PRO A 169 -15.05 24.89 -5.20
N LYS A 170 -14.78 26.02 -5.88
CA LYS A 170 -15.79 26.78 -6.63
C LYS A 170 -15.81 26.45 -8.13
N ASN A 171 -14.88 25.63 -8.60
CA ASN A 171 -14.75 25.26 -10.00
C ASN A 171 -14.96 23.75 -10.19
N ALA A 172 -16.06 23.37 -10.81
CA ALA A 172 -16.39 21.97 -11.07
C ALA A 172 -15.38 21.24 -11.99
N GLU A 173 -14.62 21.99 -12.82
CA GLU A 173 -13.57 21.41 -13.67
C GLU A 173 -12.27 21.11 -12.89
N LYS A 174 -12.10 21.72 -11.70
CA LYS A 174 -10.92 21.57 -10.83
C LYS A 174 -11.31 20.91 -9.52
N SER A 175 -11.79 19.68 -9.63
CA SER A 175 -12.24 18.90 -8.50
C SER A 175 -11.11 18.07 -7.87
N LEU A 176 -11.29 17.70 -6.61
CA LEU A 176 -10.21 17.06 -5.84
C LEU A 176 -9.91 15.64 -6.34
N GLU A 177 -10.93 14.95 -6.85
CA GLU A 177 -10.83 13.61 -7.43
C GLU A 177 -10.10 13.58 -8.77
N ASN A 178 -10.07 14.70 -9.51
CA ASN A 178 -9.41 14.81 -10.81
C ASN A 178 -8.06 15.54 -10.76
N CYS A 179 -7.69 16.09 -9.61
CA CYS A 179 -6.42 16.78 -9.42
C CYS A 179 -5.22 15.88 -9.72
N ASP A 180 -4.26 16.42 -10.47
CA ASP A 180 -2.94 15.87 -10.72
C ASP A 180 -1.84 16.92 -10.42
N PHE A 181 -1.14 16.75 -9.31
CA PHE A 181 0.00 17.60 -8.93
C PHE A 181 1.35 17.09 -9.46
N TYR A 182 1.37 16.17 -10.43
CA TYR A 182 2.59 15.69 -11.08
C TYR A 182 3.43 16.86 -11.62
N LYS A 183 4.75 16.83 -11.32
CA LYS A 183 5.72 17.89 -11.65
C LYS A 183 5.43 19.27 -11.04
N SER A 184 4.49 19.39 -10.11
CA SER A 184 4.26 20.63 -9.36
C SER A 184 5.39 20.88 -8.37
N LYS A 185 6.28 21.84 -8.68
CA LYS A 185 7.28 22.33 -7.73
C LYS A 185 6.62 22.92 -6.46
N PRO A 186 5.58 23.76 -6.56
CA PRO A 186 4.90 24.28 -5.37
C PRO A 186 4.37 23.19 -4.43
N ALA A 187 3.79 22.10 -4.97
CA ALA A 187 3.35 20.98 -4.15
C ALA A 187 4.53 20.23 -3.51
N GLY A 188 5.61 20.00 -4.27
CA GLY A 188 6.81 19.33 -3.77
C GLY A 188 7.53 20.11 -2.66
N ASP A 189 7.46 21.44 -2.67
CA ASP A 189 8.08 22.28 -1.63
C ASP A 189 7.33 22.20 -0.28
N LEU A 190 6.10 21.70 -0.24
CA LEU A 190 5.33 21.51 1.00
C LEU A 190 5.68 20.23 1.78
N ILE A 191 6.36 19.28 1.13
CA ILE A 191 6.69 17.96 1.69
C ILE A 191 8.19 17.76 1.92
N ARG A 192 8.99 18.82 1.73
CA ARG A 192 10.41 18.87 2.07
C ARG A 192 10.63 19.30 3.51
#